data_AF-A0A428XBU7-F1
#
_entry.id   AF-A0A428XBU7-F1
#
_cell.length_a   1.000
_cell.length_b   1.000
_cell.length_c   1.000
_cell.angle_alpha   90.00
_cell.angle_beta   90.00
_cell.angle_gamma   90.00
#
_symmetry.space_group_name_H-M   'P 1'
#
loop_
_entity.id
_entity.type
_entity.pdbx_description
1 polymer ?
#
loop_
_entity_poly.entity_id
_entity_poly.type
_entity_poly.pdbx_seq_one_letter_code
_entity_poly.pdbx_strand_id
1 'polypeptide(L)' 'MRMPVHWQKSSFSGAEGPNCLEIAGVPGALLVRESDAPGTVLAASRAALAGLVAGVKAGEFDLRSGSGRR' A
#
# COMPACT_ATOMS: atom_id res chain seq x y z
N MET A 1 -24.11 12.27 -8.56
CA MET A 1 -23.43 11.07 -9.12
C MET A 1 -22.18 10.77 -8.31
N ARG A 2 -21.95 9.52 -7.90
CA ARG A 2 -20.63 9.07 -7.39
C ARG A 2 -19.70 8.95 -8.60
N MET A 3 -18.64 9.76 -8.67
CA MET A 3 -17.61 9.54 -9.67
C MET A 3 -16.93 8.20 -9.39
N PRO A 4 -16.71 7.35 -10.43
CA PRO A 4 -16.03 6.08 -10.24
C PRO A 4 -14.59 6.34 -9.78
N VAL A 5 -14.16 5.62 -8.75
CA VAL A 5 -12.78 5.68 -8.26
C VAL A 5 -11.90 4.89 -9.23
N HIS A 6 -10.90 5.55 -9.80
CA HIS A 6 -9.96 4.93 -10.74
C HIS A 6 -8.78 4.33 -9.98
N TRP A 7 -8.78 3.00 -9.84
CA TRP A 7 -7.73 2.25 -9.17
C TRP A 7 -6.60 1.91 -10.15
N GLN A 8 -5.36 2.16 -9.73
CA GLN A 8 -4.14 1.73 -10.40
C GLN A 8 -3.54 0.57 -9.61
N LYS A 9 -3.49 -0.60 -10.25
CA LYS A 9 -2.88 -1.82 -9.69
C LYS A 9 -1.38 -1.81 -9.90
N SER A 10 -0.60 -2.14 -8.87
CA SER A 10 0.86 -2.21 -8.94
C SER A 10 1.33 -3.15 -10.06
N SER A 11 2.38 -2.77 -10.80
CA SER A 11 3.00 -3.64 -11.81
C SER A 11 3.71 -4.86 -11.23
N PHE A 12 3.98 -4.86 -9.92
CA PHE A 12 4.53 -6.02 -9.20
C PHE A 12 3.46 -7.07 -8.85
N SER A 13 2.21 -6.80 -9.21
CA SER A 13 1.08 -7.73 -9.07
C SER A 13 1.13 -8.78 -10.19
N GLY A 14 1.86 -9.87 -9.96
CA GLY A 14 2.00 -10.99 -10.90
C GLY A 14 1.38 -12.30 -10.38
N ALA A 15 1.49 -13.38 -11.17
CA ALA A 15 0.97 -14.71 -10.81
C ALA A 15 1.65 -15.34 -9.58
N GLU A 16 2.85 -14.87 -9.21
CA GLU A 16 3.66 -15.43 -8.12
C GLU A 16 3.51 -14.72 -6.77
N GLY A 17 2.57 -13.77 -6.61
CA GLY A 17 2.42 -13.01 -5.36
C GLY A 17 0.97 -12.69 -4.98
N PRO A 18 0.51 -13.03 -3.76
CA PRO A 18 -0.88 -12.79 -3.33
C PRO A 18 -1.17 -11.31 -3.00
N ASN A 19 -0.16 -10.51 -2.66
CA ASN A 19 -0.37 -9.19 -2.06
C ASN A 19 -0.32 -8.07 -3.11
N CYS A 20 -1.33 -8.02 -3.97
CA CYS A 20 -1.45 -6.97 -4.97
C CYS A 20 -1.96 -5.67 -4.32
N LEU A 21 -1.19 -4.59 -4.38
CA LEU A 21 -1.62 -3.26 -3.93
C LEU A 21 -2.24 -2.45 -5.07
N GLU A 22 -3.30 -1.71 -4.75
CA GLU A 22 -3.98 -0.76 -5.63
C GLU A 22 -4.08 0.62 -4.98
N ILE A 23 -3.89 1.67 -5.78
CA ILE A 23 -3.95 3.07 -5.32
C ILE A 23 -4.94 3.84 -6.20
N ALA A 24 -5.72 4.74 -5.59
CA ALA A 24 -6.55 5.69 -6.33
C ALA A 24 -6.39 7.11 -5.82
N GLY A 25 -6.38 8.07 -6.74
CA GLY A 25 -6.43 9.49 -6.43
C GLY A 25 -7.86 9.98 -6.29
N VAL A 26 -8.16 10.67 -5.19
CA VAL A 26 -9.43 11.40 -4.98
C VAL A 26 -9.13 12.83 -4.53
N PRO A 27 -10.07 13.79 -4.65
CA PRO A 27 -9.87 15.12 -4.11
C PRO A 27 -9.49 15.07 -2.63
N GLY A 28 -8.29 15.56 -2.29
CA GLY A 28 -7.79 15.66 -0.92
C GLY A 28 -7.12 14.40 -0.34
N ALA A 29 -7.13 13.26 -1.02
CA ALA A 29 -6.54 12.03 -0.48
C ALA A 29 -6.05 11.04 -1.55
N LEU A 30 -5.20 10.11 -1.11
CA LEU A 30 -4.92 8.86 -1.81
C LEU A 30 -5.61 7.73 -1.07
N LEU A 31 -6.25 6.85 -1.82
CA LEU A 31 -6.82 5.62 -1.30
C LEU A 31 -5.85 4.48 -1.60
N VAL A 32 -5.62 3.61 -0.63
CA VAL A 32 -4.80 2.42 -0.76
C VAL A 32 -5.61 1.22 -0.32
N ARG A 33 -5.55 0.12 -1.07
CA ARG A 33 -6.14 -1.17 -0.69
C ARG A 33 -5.31 -2.33 -1.21
N GLU A 34 -5.54 -3.49 -0.63
CA GLU A 34 -5.06 -4.76 -1.16
C GLU A 34 -6.15 -5.45 -1.98
N SER A 35 -5.75 -6.15 -3.04
CA SER A 35 -6.69 -6.87 -3.90
C SER A 35 -7.39 -8.03 -3.20
N ASP A 36 -6.76 -8.65 -2.19
CA ASP A 36 -7.35 -9.74 -1.40
C ASP A 36 -8.28 -9.23 -0.28
N ALA A 37 -8.24 -7.94 0.02
CA ALA A 37 -9.13 -7.28 0.98
C ALA A 37 -9.72 -5.97 0.40
N PRO A 38 -10.46 -6.03 -0.73
CA PRO A 38 -10.83 -4.82 -1.50
C PRO A 38 -11.84 -3.90 -0.78
N GLY A 39 -12.48 -4.40 0.29
CA GLY A 39 -13.37 -3.62 1.16
C GLY A 39 -12.64 -2.80 2.21
N THR A 40 -11.36 -3.08 2.48
CA THR A 40 -10.53 -2.35 3.43
C THR A 40 -9.75 -1.28 2.68
N VAL A 41 -10.18 -0.02 2.82
CA VAL A 41 -9.56 1.12 2.14
C VAL A 41 -8.94 2.06 3.15
N LEU A 42 -7.64 2.29 3.03
CA LEU A 42 -6.91 3.28 3.81
C LEU A 42 -6.86 4.61 3.04
N ALA A 43 -7.28 5.70 3.68
CA ALA A 43 -7.09 7.05 3.17
C ALA A 43 -5.80 7.65 3.74
N ALA A 44 -4.92 8.12 2.86
CA ALA A 44 -3.65 8.74 3.23
C ALA A 44 -3.46 10.06 2.49
N SER A 45 -2.69 10.97 3.09
CA SER A 45 -2.16 12.11 2.35
C SER A 45 -1.03 11.66 1.43
N ARG A 46 -0.74 12.45 0.39
CA ARG A 46 0.44 12.22 -0.47
C ARG A 46 1.75 12.16 0.32
N ALA A 47 1.88 13.04 1.33
CA ALA A 47 3.07 13.09 2.18
C ALA A 47 3.21 11.84 3.05
N ALA A 48 2.10 11.37 3.65
CA ALA A 48 2.11 10.16 4.46
C ALA A 48 2.48 8.92 3.64
N LEU A 49 1.91 8.78 2.44
CA LEU A 49 2.26 7.66 1.55
C LEU A 49 3.72 7.73 1.09
N ALA A 50 4.22 8.92 0.75
CA ALA A 50 5.63 9.11 0.39
C ALA A 50 6.57 8.75 1.54
N GLY A 51 6.24 9.16 2.77
CA GLY A 51 6.97 8.80 3.98
C GLY A 51 6.98 7.29 4.22
N LEU A 52 5.84 6.62 4.10
CA LEU A 52 5.74 5.16 4.20
C LEU A 52 6.66 4.47 3.19
N VAL A 53 6.60 4.86 1.92
CA VAL A 53 7.45 4.27 0.88
C VAL A 53 8.94 4.49 1.16
N ALA A 54 9.32 5.67 1.68
CA ALA A 54 10.69 5.95 2.06
C ALA A 54 11.14 5.05 3.23
N GLY A 55 10.32 4.91 4.27
CA GLY A 55 10.64 4.05 5.43
C GLY A 55 10.73 2.57 5.06
N VAL A 56 9.84 2.07 4.19
CA VAL A 56 9.93 0.70 3.64
C VAL A 56 11.26 0.50 2.90
N LYS A 57 11.65 1.45 2.03
CA LYS A 57 12.93 1.37 1.31
C LYS A 57 14.15 1.44 2.23
N ALA A 58 14.02 2.13 3.36
CA ALA A 58 15.07 2.22 4.38
C ALA A 58 15.10 1.00 5.32
N GLY A 59 14.18 0.04 5.18
CA GLY A 59 14.08 -1.13 6.05
C GLY A 59 13.56 -0.81 7.45
N GLU A 60 12.91 0.34 7.66
CA GLU A 60 12.40 0.75 8.98
C GLU A 60 11.35 -0.21 9.54
N PHE A 61 10.67 -0.92 8.65
CA PHE A 61 9.61 -1.87 8.98
C PHE A 61 10.05 -3.34 8.85
N ASP A 62 11.34 -3.58 8.58
CA ASP A 62 11.89 -4.93 8.55
C ASP A 62 12.01 -5.41 9.99
N LEU A 63 10.90 -5.97 10.51
CA LEU A 63 10.91 -6.60 11.82
C LEU A 63 11.97 -7.70 11.80
N ARG A 64 12.96 -7.60 12.70
CA ARG A 64 14.03 -8.59 12.90
C ARG A 64 13.47 -10.00 12.83
N SER A 65 13.75 -10.71 11.74
CA SER A 65 13.70 -12.15 11.68
C SER A 65 14.74 -12.70 12.67
N GLY A 66 14.30 -12.95 13.90
CA GLY A 66 14.96 -13.83 14.88
C GLY A 66 16.47 -13.67 15.05
N SER A 67 16.92 -12.61 15.73
CA SER A 67 18.16 -12.74 16.52
C SER A 67 17.80 -13.53 17.77
N GLY A 68 18.01 -14.85 17.71
CA GLY A 68 18.14 -15.70 18.88
C GLY A 68 19.19 -15.09 19.80
N ARG A 69 18.71 -14.45 20.88
CA ARG A 69 19.53 -14.06 22.01
C ARG A 69 19.07 -14.88 23.20
N ARG A 70 19.56 -16.12 23.27
CA ARG A 70 20.18 -16.78 24.41
C ARG A 70 20.54 -18.21 24.04
#